data_AF-A0AAU8A9Q2-F1
#
_entry.id   AF-A0AAU8A9Q2-F1
#
_cell.length_a   1.000
_cell.length_b   1.000
_cell.length_c   1.000
_cell.angle_alpha   90.00
_cell.angle_beta   90.00
_cell.angle_gamma   90.00
#
_symmetry.space_group_name_H-M   'P 1'
#
loop_
_entity.id
_entity.type
_entity.pdbx_description
1 polymer ?
#
loop_
_entity_poly.entity_id
_entity_poly.type
_entity_poly.pdbx_seq_one_letter_code
_entity_poly.pdbx_strand_id
1 'polypeptide(L)' 'MKRKVIIDCDPGHDALCIGVLAEPSIVAYENMEIYVETAGCEAGRSVAGQKGGNTWFGKWIDRDRFVEFVTETIVRQDEK' A
#
# COMPACT_ATOMS: atom_id res chain seq x y z
N MET A 1 -22.24 21.28 5.02
CA MET A 1 -22.82 20.01 4.51
C MET A 1 -21.66 19.05 4.32
N LYS A 2 -21.61 17.87 4.98
CA LYS A 2 -20.51 16.92 4.76
C LYS A 2 -20.67 16.32 3.36
N ARG A 3 -19.70 16.56 2.46
CA ARG A 3 -19.66 15.93 1.14
C ARG A 3 -19.45 14.42 1.33
N LYS A 4 -20.21 13.61 0.61
CA LYS A 4 -19.99 12.16 0.56
C LYS A 4 -18.89 11.89 -0.45
N VAL A 5 -17.77 11.37 0.02
CA VAL A 5 -16.70 10.83 -0.84
C VAL A 5 -16.93 9.32 -0.95
N ILE A 6 -16.93 8.80 -2.17
CA ILE A 6 -17.02 7.36 -2.46
C ILE A 6 -15.67 6.97 -3.06
N ILE A 7 -14.95 6.09 -2.36
CA ILE A 7 -13.69 5.50 -2.86
C ILE A 7 -14.05 4.15 -3.46
N ASP A 8 -14.24 4.10 -4.78
CA ASP A 8 -14.53 2.88 -5.52
C ASP A 8 -13.24 2.32 -6.16
N CYS A 9 -12.24 2.11 -5.30
CA CYS A 9 -10.96 1.52 -5.66
C CYS A 9 -10.65 0.43 -4.65
N ASP A 10 -11.49 -0.61 -4.60
CA ASP A 10 -11.18 -1.79 -3.78
C ASP A 10 -10.17 -2.65 -4.57
N PRO A 11 -8.93 -2.85 -4.07
CA PRO A 11 -8.46 -2.61 -2.70
C PRO A 11 -7.45 -1.46 -2.51
N GLY A 12 -7.33 -0.54 -3.46
CA GLY A 12 -6.56 0.70 -3.28
C GLY A 12 -5.05 0.51 -3.43
N HIS A 13 -4.62 -0.58 -4.08
CA HIS A 13 -3.22 -1.01 -4.21
C HIS A 13 -2.27 0.13 -4.60
N ASP A 14 -2.58 0.83 -5.69
CA ASP A 14 -1.68 1.85 -6.23
C ASP A 14 -1.70 3.15 -5.41
N ALA A 15 -2.89 3.53 -4.91
CA ALA A 15 -3.03 4.71 -4.05
C ALA A 15 -2.30 4.53 -2.73
N LEU A 16 -2.24 3.30 -2.19
CA LEU A 16 -1.46 2.98 -1.00
C LEU A 16 0.04 3.24 -1.23
N CYS A 17 0.59 2.92 -2.40
CA CYS A 17 1.99 3.20 -2.72
C CYS A 17 2.32 4.70 -2.65
N ILE A 18 1.37 5.57 -3.02
CA ILE A 18 1.53 7.03 -2.86
C ILE A 18 1.39 7.41 -1.39
N GLY A 19 0.37 6.86 -0.71
CA GLY A 19 0.10 7.11 0.71
C GLY A 19 1.31 6.80 1.60
N VAL A 20 1.98 5.67 1.38
CA VAL A 20 3.17 5.30 2.19
C VAL A 20 4.38 6.18 1.93
N LEU A 21 4.50 6.80 0.75
CA LEU A 21 5.56 7.78 0.50
C LEU A 21 5.29 9.10 1.23
N ALA A 22 4.02 9.51 1.33
CA ALA A 22 3.62 10.71 2.05
C ALA A 22 3.60 10.50 3.57
N GLU A 23 3.15 9.33 4.02
CA GLU A 23 2.99 8.96 5.42
C GLU A 23 3.37 7.48 5.62
N PRO A 24 4.66 7.19 5.85
CA PRO A 24 5.17 5.83 5.96
C PRO A 24 4.54 5.01 7.09
N SER A 25 3.98 5.66 8.13
CA SER A 25 3.32 5.00 9.26
C SER A 25 2.01 4.29 8.89
N ILE A 26 1.43 4.55 7.72
CA ILE A 26 0.20 3.87 7.25
C ILE A 26 0.43 2.36 7.10
N VAL A 27 1.68 1.93 6.82
CA VAL A 27 2.02 0.51 6.65
C VAL A 27 3.10 0.10 7.63
N ALA A 28 2.87 -1.04 8.29
CA ALA A 28 3.93 -1.70 9.05
C ALA A 28 4.66 -2.68 8.14
N TYR A 29 5.99 -2.55 8.12
CA TYR A 29 6.88 -3.35 7.28
C TYR A 29 7.66 -4.38 8.08
N GLU A 30 8.02 -5.46 7.41
CA GLU A 30 9.00 -6.43 7.87
C GLU A 30 10.11 -6.53 6.82
N ASN A 31 11.38 -6.41 7.23
CA ASN A 31 12.50 -6.57 6.30
C ASN A 31 12.72 -8.06 6.01
N MET A 32 12.52 -8.43 4.76
CA MET A 32 12.52 -9.80 4.27
C MET A 32 13.35 -9.90 2.99
N GLU A 33 13.96 -11.06 2.77
CA GLU A 33 14.43 -11.45 1.46
C GLU A 33 13.22 -11.81 0.59
N ILE A 34 13.12 -11.20 -0.58
CA ILE A 34 12.13 -11.53 -1.59
C ILE A 34 12.86 -11.92 -2.88
N TYR A 35 12.43 -13.03 -3.49
CA TYR A 35 12.88 -13.45 -4.81
C TYR A 35 11.67 -13.76 -5.70
N VAL A 36 11.90 -13.76 -7.01
CA VAL A 36 10.87 -14.06 -8.01
C VAL A 36 11.23 -15.36 -8.70
N GLU A 37 10.30 -16.31 -8.69
CA GLU A 37 10.40 -17.54 -9.47
C GLU A 37 10.48 -17.18 -10.97
N THR A 38 11.50 -17.65 -11.67
CA THR A 38 11.71 -17.30 -13.10
C THR A 38 11.49 -18.45 -14.07
N ALA A 39 11.22 -19.66 -13.56
CA ALA A 39 11.05 -20.86 -14.36
C ALA A 39 9.98 -21.80 -13.77
N GLY A 40 9.55 -22.77 -14.58
CA GLY A 40 8.51 -23.73 -14.18
C GLY A 40 7.10 -23.15 -14.19
N CYS A 41 6.14 -23.87 -13.60
CA CYS A 41 4.74 -23.47 -13.57
C CYS A 41 4.43 -22.31 -12.62
N GLU A 42 5.36 -21.97 -11.72
CA GLU A 42 5.22 -20.89 -10.73
C GLU A 42 5.95 -19.61 -11.15
N ALA A 43 6.46 -19.53 -12.38
CA ALA A 43 7.19 -18.37 -12.88
C ALA A 43 6.35 -17.08 -12.73
N GLY A 44 6.95 -16.04 -12.15
CA GLY A 44 6.31 -14.77 -11.80
C GLY A 44 5.85 -14.67 -10.34
N ARG A 45 5.90 -15.75 -9.56
CA ARG A 45 5.58 -15.73 -8.14
C ARG A 45 6.68 -15.05 -7.32
N SER A 46 6.31 -14.04 -6.54
CA SER A 46 7.17 -13.48 -5.49
C SER A 46 7.11 -14.35 -4.24
N VAL A 47 8.27 -14.77 -3.73
CA VAL A 47 8.38 -15.64 -2.56
C VAL A 47 9.17 -14.94 -1.47
N ALA A 48 8.64 -14.98 -0.24
CA ALA A 48 9.33 -14.46 0.93
C ALA A 48 10.24 -15.53 1.53
N GLY A 49 11.52 -15.19 1.65
CA GLY A 49 12.58 -16.00 2.26
C GLY A 49 12.83 -15.62 3.72
N GLN A 50 14.10 -15.43 4.08
CA GLN A 50 14.52 -15.14 5.45
C GLN A 50 14.27 -13.67 5.86
N LYS A 51 14.21 -13.42 7.18
CA LYS A 51 14.22 -12.05 7.73
C LYS A 51 15.60 -11.41 7.52
N GLY A 52 15.63 -10.10 7.30
CA GLY A 52 16.90 -9.37 7.13
C GLY A 52 17.43 -9.39 5.69
N GLY A 53 16.59 -9.05 4.71
CA GLY A 53 16.91 -9.18 3.28
C GLY A 53 16.74 -7.90 2.46
N ASN A 54 16.44 -8.09 1.18
CA ASN A 54 16.48 -7.05 0.15
C ASN A 54 15.25 -6.13 0.08
N THR A 55 14.16 -6.45 0.78
CA THR A 55 12.87 -5.76 0.63
C THR A 55 12.22 -5.46 1.97
N TRP A 56 11.65 -4.27 2.13
CA TRP A 56 10.72 -3.96 3.21
C TRP A 56 9.32 -4.35 2.78
N PHE A 57 8.86 -5.52 3.24
CA PHE A 57 7.59 -6.11 2.84
C PHE A 57 6.46 -5.60 3.75
N GLY A 58 5.43 -4.99 3.17
CA GLY A 58 4.27 -4.50 3.91
C GLY A 58 3.45 -5.66 4.47
N LYS A 59 3.34 -5.74 5.80
CA LYS A 59 2.62 -6.82 6.50
C LYS A 59 1.25 -6.37 7.01
N TRP A 60 1.13 -5.10 7.35
CA TRP A 60 -0.10 -4.53 7.91
C TRP A 60 -0.34 -3.14 7.39
N ILE A 61 -1.62 -2.78 7.28
CA ILE A 61 -2.08 -1.44 6.88
C ILE A 61 -3.03 -0.90 7.94
N ASP A 62 -2.83 0.36 8.34
CA ASP A 62 -3.85 1.15 9.01
C ASP A 62 -4.87 1.63 7.98
N ARG A 63 -5.95 0.86 7.84
CA ARG A 63 -6.99 1.11 6.82
C ARG A 63 -7.73 2.42 7.06
N ASP A 64 -8.02 2.73 8.31
CA ASP A 64 -8.79 3.92 8.65
C ASP A 64 -7.97 5.18 8.35
N ARG A 65 -6.69 5.17 8.72
CA ARG A 65 -5.78 6.27 8.39
C ARG A 65 -5.58 6.42 6.88
N PHE A 66 -5.45 5.30 6.15
CA PHE A 66 -5.34 5.34 4.70
C PHE A 66 -6.58 5.96 4.02
N VAL A 67 -7.78 5.54 4.43
CA VAL A 67 -9.04 6.08 3.89
C VAL A 67 -9.18 7.57 4.21
N GLU A 68 -8.82 7.99 5.43
CA GLU A 68 -8.78 9.39 5.82
C GLU A 68 -7.81 10.20 4.94
N PHE A 69 -6.57 9.73 4.77
CA PHE A 69 -5.56 10.37 3.92
C PHE A 69 -6.06 10.60 2.49
N VAL A 70 -6.66 9.57 1.88
CA VAL A 70 -7.19 9.66 0.51
C VAL A 70 -8.35 10.64 0.46
N THR A 71 -9.27 10.59 1.43
CA THR A 71 -10.43 11.47 1.49
C THR A 71 -10.02 12.94 1.63
N GLU A 72 -9.12 13.25 2.56
CA GLU A 72 -8.59 14.60 2.76
C GLU A 72 -7.89 15.13 1.52
N THR A 73 -7.10 14.28 0.86
CA THR A 73 -6.37 14.63 -0.36
C THR A 73 -7.32 15.00 -1.49
N ILE A 74 -8.38 14.21 -1.73
CA ILE A 74 -9.38 14.49 -2.76
C ILE A 74 -10.17 15.78 -2.44
N VAL A 75 -10.66 15.91 -1.20
CA VAL A 75 -11.46 17.09 -0.80
C VAL A 75 -10.66 18.39 -0.96
N ARG A 76 -9.37 18.40 -0.63
CA ARG A 76 -8.51 19.58 -0.80
C ARG A 76 -8.29 19.99 -2.26
N GLN A 77 -8.37 19.07 -3.22
CA GLN A 77 -8.23 19.41 -4.64
C GLN A 77 -9.49 20.08 -5.17
N ASP A 78 -10.67 19.69 -4.68
CA ASP A 78 -11.95 20.31 -5.06
C ASP A 78 -12.12 21.74 -4.53
N GLU A 79 -11.31 22.17 -3.56
CA GLU A 79 -11.31 23.53 -3.01
C GLU A 79 -10.42 24.52 -3.80
N LYS A 80 -9.69 24.04 -4.81
CA LYS A 80 -8.86 24.86 -5.71
C LYS A 80 -9.56 25.11 -7.04
#